data_AF-W1X3Q2-F1
#
_entry.id   AF-W1X3Q2-F1
#
_cell.length_a   1.000
_cell.length_b   1.000
_cell.length_c   1.000
_cell.angle_alpha   90.00
_cell.angle_beta   90.00
_cell.angle_gamma   90.00
#
_symmetry.space_group_name_H-M   'P 1'
#
loop_
_entity.id
_entity.type
_entity.pdbx_description
1 polymer ?
#
loop_
_entity_poly.entity_id
_entity_poly.type
_entity_poly.pdbx_seq_one_letter_code
_entity_poly.pdbx_strand_id
1 'polypeptide(L)'
;EELAPELLETIHNIQTDHEAILKKISQSESNNKEELTAIHQSQMEHYEDILEGYLKIKTSPKDFYNAKERLSSAKVAIEQFDLDLDETLRQLNEADLR
;
A
#
# COMPACT_ATOMS: atom_id res chain seq x y z
N GLU A 1 -14.95 -6.96 16.45
CA GLU A 1 -14.38 -5.61 16.33
C GLU A 1 -13.32 -5.64 15.26
N GLU A 2 -13.44 -4.80 14.25
CA GLU A 2 -12.32 -4.57 13.33
C GLU A 2 -11.28 -3.73 14.07
N LEU A 3 -10.01 -4.13 14.01
CA LEU A 3 -8.94 -3.52 14.81
C LEU A 3 -8.59 -2.09 14.36
N ALA A 4 -8.93 -1.72 13.13
CA ALA A 4 -8.60 -0.41 12.54
C ALA A 4 -9.69 0.07 11.55
N PRO A 5 -10.92 0.36 12.02
CA PRO A 5 -11.99 0.87 11.15
C PRO A 5 -11.60 2.14 10.39
N GLU A 6 -10.70 2.96 10.97
CA GLU A 6 -10.17 4.17 10.35
C GLU A 6 -9.23 3.93 9.15
N LEU A 7 -8.78 2.71 8.92
CA LEU A 7 -7.93 2.33 7.80
C LEU A 7 -8.65 1.47 6.76
N LEU A 8 -9.89 1.03 7.03
CA LEU A 8 -10.58 0.06 6.16
C LEU A 8 -10.73 0.54 4.72
N GLU A 9 -11.11 1.80 4.54
CA GLU A 9 -11.25 2.41 3.22
C GLU A 9 -9.90 2.44 2.50
N THR A 10 -8.85 2.92 3.16
CA THR A 10 -7.49 2.99 2.61
C THR A 10 -6.94 1.60 2.26
N ILE A 11 -7.12 0.60 3.13
CA ILE A 11 -6.70 -0.79 2.88
C ILE A 11 -7.42 -1.35 1.64
N HIS A 12 -8.73 -1.09 1.52
CA HIS A 12 -9.52 -1.55 0.39
C HIS A 12 -9.10 -0.89 -0.93
N ASN A 13 -8.81 0.42 -0.91
CA ASN A 13 -8.29 1.15 -2.07
C ASN A 13 -6.94 0.57 -2.50
N ILE A 14 -6.00 0.42 -1.57
CA ILE A 14 -4.68 -0.19 -1.80
C ILE A 14 -4.81 -1.59 -2.44
N GLN A 15 -5.71 -2.43 -1.94
CA GLN A 15 -5.94 -3.77 -2.53
C GLN A 15 -6.47 -3.69 -3.96
N THR A 16 -7.43 -2.78 -4.20
CA THR A 16 -8.01 -2.57 -5.53
C THR A 16 -6.95 -2.07 -6.52
N ASP A 17 -6.13 -1.11 -6.11
CA ASP A 17 -5.07 -0.54 -6.95
C ASP A 17 -3.93 -1.53 -7.17
N HIS A 18 -3.59 -2.33 -6.15
CA HIS A 18 -2.63 -3.41 -6.28
C HIS A 18 -3.03 -4.41 -7.39
N GLU A 19 -4.28 -4.88 -7.37
CA GLU A 19 -4.80 -5.79 -8.39
C GLU A 19 -4.82 -5.12 -9.78
N ALA A 20 -5.21 -3.84 -9.84
CA ALA A 20 -5.23 -3.08 -11.08
C ALA A 20 -3.82 -2.91 -11.67
N ILE A 21 -2.83 -2.55 -10.85
CA ILE A 21 -1.43 -2.38 -11.24
C ILE A 21 -0.85 -3.69 -11.78
N LEU A 22 -1.03 -4.81 -11.05
CA LEU A 22 -0.57 -6.13 -11.52
C LEU A 22 -1.18 -6.49 -12.88
N LYS A 23 -2.48 -6.22 -13.04
CA LYS A 23 -3.16 -6.43 -14.32
C LYS A 23 -2.55 -5.55 -15.41
N LYS A 24 -2.32 -4.25 -15.17
CA LYS A 24 -1.70 -3.34 -16.17
C LYS A 24 -0.29 -3.79 -16.55
N ILE A 25 0.55 -4.17 -15.57
CA ILE A 25 1.90 -4.66 -15.82
C ILE A 25 1.86 -5.95 -16.68
N SER A 26 0.96 -6.88 -16.36
CA SER A 26 0.82 -8.13 -17.12
C SER A 26 0.38 -7.89 -18.57
N GLN A 27 -0.48 -6.90 -18.79
CA GLN A 27 -1.06 -6.54 -20.09
C GLN A 27 -0.17 -5.63 -20.94
N SER A 28 0.76 -4.88 -20.32
CA SER A 28 1.72 -4.02 -21.02
C SER A 28 2.50 -4.79 -22.08
N GLU A 29 2.92 -4.18 -23.19
CA GLU A 29 3.85 -4.82 -24.14
C GLU A 29 5.33 -4.60 -23.77
N SER A 30 5.60 -3.97 -22.62
CA SER A 30 6.96 -3.71 -22.13
C SER A 30 7.76 -5.00 -21.91
N ASN A 31 9.06 -4.97 -22.22
CA ASN A 31 9.98 -6.05 -21.89
C ASN A 31 10.39 -6.07 -20.40
N ASN A 32 9.99 -5.05 -19.62
CA ASN A 32 10.43 -4.88 -18.23
C ASN A 32 9.37 -5.33 -17.21
N LYS A 33 8.43 -6.21 -17.58
CA LYS A 33 7.33 -6.63 -16.69
C LYS A 33 7.82 -7.24 -15.39
N GLU A 34 8.83 -8.09 -15.45
CA GLU A 34 9.39 -8.76 -14.27
C GLU A 34 10.01 -7.75 -13.31
N GLU A 35 10.72 -6.75 -13.83
CA GLU A 35 11.29 -5.65 -13.03
C GLU A 35 10.19 -4.79 -12.40
N LEU A 36 9.20 -4.36 -13.19
CA LEU A 36 8.05 -3.59 -12.69
C LEU A 36 7.27 -4.36 -11.62
N THR A 37 7.08 -5.66 -11.82
CA THR A 37 6.40 -6.52 -10.84
C THR A 37 7.22 -6.64 -9.56
N ALA A 38 8.55 -6.82 -9.65
CA ALA A 38 9.42 -6.91 -8.48
C ALA A 38 9.45 -5.61 -7.68
N ILE A 39 9.50 -4.45 -8.37
CA ILE A 39 9.45 -3.14 -7.72
C ILE A 39 8.10 -2.95 -7.01
N HIS A 40 6.98 -3.28 -7.68
CA HIS A 40 5.64 -3.20 -7.08
C HIS A 40 5.51 -4.13 -5.88
N GLN A 41 6.01 -5.36 -5.97
CA GLN A 41 5.95 -6.32 -4.87
C GLN A 41 6.74 -5.83 -3.65
N SER A 42 7.95 -5.28 -3.86
CA SER A 42 8.74 -4.72 -2.77
C SER A 42 8.04 -3.55 -2.07
N GLN A 43 7.29 -2.73 -2.82
CA GLN A 43 6.48 -1.64 -2.26
C GLN A 43 5.31 -2.18 -1.42
N MET A 44 4.64 -3.23 -1.89
CA MET A 44 3.57 -3.90 -1.15
C MET A 44 4.07 -4.55 0.14
N GLU A 45 5.20 -5.25 0.09
CA GLU A 45 5.81 -5.86 1.28
C GLU A 45 6.11 -4.79 2.35
N HIS A 46 6.62 -3.63 1.92
CA HIS A 46 6.88 -2.52 2.84
C HIS A 46 5.59 -1.98 3.48
N TYR A 47 4.51 -1.85 2.70
CA TYR A 47 3.21 -1.48 3.22
C TYR A 47 2.67 -2.50 4.22
N GLU A 48 2.78 -3.80 3.92
CA GLU A 48 2.32 -4.88 4.80
C GLU A 48 3.06 -4.87 6.14
N ASP A 49 4.37 -4.64 6.13
CA ASP A 49 5.17 -4.47 7.35
C ASP A 49 4.68 -3.30 8.22
N ILE A 50 4.33 -2.16 7.59
CA ILE A 50 3.81 -0.98 8.29
C ILE A 50 2.42 -1.27 8.88
N LEU A 51 1.53 -1.88 8.10
CA LEU A 51 0.18 -2.25 8.53
C LEU A 51 0.24 -3.25 9.69
N GLU A 52 1.08 -4.27 9.59
CA GLU A 52 1.26 -5.26 10.65
C GLU A 52 1.78 -4.59 11.93
N GLY A 53 2.76 -3.69 11.79
CA GLY A 53 3.26 -2.87 12.89
C GLY A 53 2.17 -2.02 13.54
N TYR A 54 1.34 -1.37 12.73
CA TYR A 54 0.20 -0.58 13.20
C TYR A 54 -0.77 -1.44 14.01
N LEU A 55 -1.20 -2.58 13.48
CA LEU A 55 -2.17 -3.48 14.11
C LEU A 55 -1.62 -4.08 15.41
N LYS A 56 -0.33 -4.45 15.45
CA LYS A 56 0.35 -4.92 16.67
C LYS A 56 0.32 -3.85 17.76
N ILE A 57 0.65 -2.61 17.43
CA ILE A 57 0.62 -1.49 18.40
C ILE A 57 -0.82 -1.20 18.85
N LYS A 58 -1.78 -1.23 17.93
CA LYS A 58 -3.19 -0.97 18.24
C LYS A 58 -3.79 -2.02 19.17
N THR A 59 -3.39 -3.27 19.02
CA THR A 59 -3.83 -4.40 19.86
C THR A 59 -3.31 -4.27 21.29
N SER A 60 -2.05 -3.86 21.46
CA SER A 60 -1.40 -3.79 22.77
C SER A 60 -0.62 -2.48 23.01
N PRO A 61 -1.27 -1.30 22.98
CA PRO A 61 -0.56 -0.01 22.95
C PRO A 61 0.29 0.26 24.20
N LYS A 62 -0.04 -0.36 25.34
CA LYS A 62 0.72 -0.26 26.60
C LYS A 62 2.10 -0.93 26.53
N ASP A 63 2.31 -1.86 25.59
CA ASP A 63 3.55 -2.62 25.45
C ASP A 63 4.56 -1.91 24.54
N PHE A 64 4.18 -0.76 23.95
CA PHE A 64 5.01 -0.01 23.03
C PHE A 64 5.29 1.41 23.54
N TYR A 65 6.58 1.77 23.56
CA TYR A 65 6.99 3.16 23.78
C TYR A 65 6.48 4.05 22.64
N ASN A 66 5.96 5.23 22.98
CA ASN A 66 5.38 6.21 22.05
C ASN A 66 4.31 5.63 21.10
N ALA A 67 3.50 4.68 21.59
CA ALA A 67 2.48 3.99 20.79
C ALA A 67 1.58 4.95 19.98
N LYS A 68 1.16 6.08 20.56
CA LYS A 68 0.33 7.07 19.86
C LYS A 68 1.04 7.71 18.68
N GLU A 69 2.29 8.14 18.85
CA GLU A 69 3.07 8.73 17.78
C GLU A 69 3.34 7.70 16.67
N ARG A 70 3.72 6.47 17.06
CA ARG A 70 3.94 5.38 16.10
C ARG A 70 2.68 5.01 15.31
N LEU A 71 1.52 4.96 15.96
CA LEU A 71 0.24 4.75 15.28
C LEU A 71 -0.06 5.91 14.31
N SER A 72 0.17 7.16 14.73
CA SER A 72 -0.03 8.31 13.86
C SER A 72 0.90 8.28 12.64
N SER A 73 2.19 7.97 12.84
CA SER A 73 3.16 7.90 11.75
C SER A 73 2.85 6.75 10.79
N ALA A 74 2.51 5.57 11.31
CA ALA A 74 2.13 4.44 10.47
C ALA A 74 0.83 4.70 9.70
N LYS A 75 -0.16 5.35 10.32
CA LYS A 75 -1.39 5.78 9.63
C LYS A 75 -1.08 6.71 8.45
N VAL A 76 -0.28 7.74 8.68
CA VAL A 76 0.14 8.68 7.62
C VAL A 76 0.91 7.96 6.51
N ALA A 77 1.78 7.01 6.85
CA ALA A 77 2.52 6.24 5.85
C ALA A 77 1.60 5.35 4.99
N ILE A 78 0.60 4.72 5.60
CA ILE A 78 -0.41 3.92 4.88
C ILE A 78 -1.27 4.81 3.97
N GLU A 79 -1.70 5.97 4.46
CA GLU A 79 -2.46 6.95 3.66
C GLU A 79 -1.63 7.51 2.50
N GLN A 80 -0.33 7.75 2.70
CA GLN A 80 0.56 8.20 1.62
C GLN A 80 0.78 7.08 0.58
N PHE A 81 0.91 5.83 1.03
CA PHE A 81 1.07 4.70 0.14
C PHE A 81 -0.12 4.51 -0.82
N ASP A 82 -1.35 4.72 -0.32
CA ASP A 82 -2.57 4.75 -1.14
C ASP A 82 -2.45 5.78 -2.28
N LEU A 83 -2.05 7.02 -1.95
CA LEU A 83 -1.85 8.08 -2.94
C LEU A 83 -0.75 7.74 -3.96
N ASP A 84 0.32 7.08 -3.53
CA ASP A 84 1.43 6.68 -4.39
C ASP A 84 1.00 5.55 -5.37
N LEU A 85 0.13 4.64 -4.94
CA LEU A 85 -0.48 3.63 -5.81
C LEU A 85 -1.44 4.25 -6.83
N ASP A 86 -2.26 5.20 -6.40
CA ASP A 86 -3.13 6.01 -7.26
C ASP A 86 -2.33 6.69 -8.39
N GLU A 87 -1.20 7.31 -8.04
CA GLU A 87 -0.30 7.94 -9.01
C GLU A 87 0.32 6.91 -9.95
N THR A 88 0.82 5.78 -9.41
CA THR A 88 1.40 4.70 -10.20
C THR A 88 0.39 4.15 -11.21
N LEU A 89 -0.85 3.90 -10.79
CA LEU A 89 -1.91 3.42 -11.64
C LEU A 89 -2.26 4.44 -12.74
N ARG A 90 -2.31 5.74 -12.40
CA ARG A 90 -2.49 6.82 -13.38
C ARG A 90 -1.39 6.83 -14.44
N GLN A 91 -0.12 6.75 -14.02
CA GLN A 91 1.02 6.73 -14.95
C GLN A 91 0.97 5.49 -15.87
N LEU A 92 0.62 4.32 -15.34
CA LEU A 92 0.43 3.11 -16.12
C LEU A 92 -0.77 3.20 -17.09
N ASN A 93 -1.79 4.01 -16.78
CA ASN A 93 -2.89 4.31 -17.69
C ASN A 93 -2.46 5.25 -18.81
N GLU A 94 -1.67 6.28 -18.51
CA GLU A 94 -1.20 7.24 -19.51
C GLU A 94 -0.15 6.65 -20.47
N ALA A 95 0.70 5.75 -19.98
CA ALA A 95 1.69 5.05 -20.80
C ALA A 95 1.06 4.10 -21.82
N ASP A 96 -0.07 3.47 -21.47
CA ASP A 96 -0.81 2.52 -22.32
C ASP A 96 -1.62 3.22 -23.42
N LEU A 97 -1.95 4.51 -23.24
CA LEU A 97 -2.69 5.33 -24.21
C LEU A 97 -1.82 5.92 -25.34
N ARG A 98 -0.49 5.73 -25.29
CA ARG A 98 0.47 6.28 -26.26
C ARG A 98 0.97 5.22 -27.23
#